data_AF-A0A2D7KLI5-F1
#
_entry.id   AF-A0A2D7KLI5-F1
#
_cell.length_a   1.000
_cell.length_b   1.000
_cell.length_c   1.000
_cell.angle_alpha   90.00
_cell.angle_beta   90.00
_cell.angle_gamma   90.00
#
_symmetry.space_group_name_H-M   'P 1'
#
loop_
_entity.id
_entity.type
_entity.pdbx_description
1 polymer ?
#
loop_
_entity_poly.entity_id
_entity_poly.type
_entity_poly.pdbx_seq_one_letter_code
_entity_poly.pdbx_strand_id
1 'polypeptide(L)'
;MNLNVFGIITIIVSYLISSFVSAEQHNCAGVQFSIGVDETPFVTDRDYQILVKQDGMPLARLNAPFVGPILESYVMDLSGDGHCEVVVISREASEFQPVVHVYAWQNFHLSRLSIAPLIQIENRNETISLMVTVSEKKLIAVAESLYSLDETAGDSLERFVYSFSKERWVSD
;
A
#
# COMPACT_ATOMS: atom_id res chain seq x y z
N MET A 1 -45.03 24.80 -39.32
CA MET A 1 -44.87 23.54 -38.57
C MET A 1 -43.60 23.63 -37.77
N ASN A 2 -43.74 23.66 -36.44
CA ASN A 2 -42.66 23.78 -35.46
C ASN A 2 -41.87 22.47 -35.38
N LEU A 3 -40.56 22.57 -35.20
CA LEU A 3 -39.76 21.63 -34.41
C LEU A 3 -38.53 22.38 -33.87
N ASN A 4 -38.70 22.95 -32.67
CA ASN A 4 -37.61 23.15 -31.72
C ASN A 4 -37.08 21.78 -31.30
N VAL A 5 -35.78 21.50 -31.44
CA VAL A 5 -35.06 20.66 -30.46
C VAL A 5 -33.59 21.11 -30.38
N PHE A 6 -33.31 21.86 -29.32
CA PHE A 6 -32.14 21.82 -28.43
C PHE A 6 -30.71 21.75 -28.99
N GLY A 7 -29.96 22.78 -28.61
CA GLY A 7 -28.54 22.95 -28.84
C GLY A 7 -27.67 21.81 -28.29
N ILE A 8 -26.72 21.42 -29.12
CA ILE A 8 -25.57 20.61 -28.72
C ILE A 8 -24.52 21.59 -28.21
N ILE A 9 -24.59 21.90 -26.91
CA ILE A 9 -23.42 22.44 -26.21
C ILE A 9 -22.53 21.23 -25.95
N THR A 10 -21.56 21.00 -26.82
CA THR A 10 -20.44 20.09 -26.55
C THR A 10 -19.60 20.71 -25.45
N ILE A 11 -19.99 20.52 -24.19
CA ILE A 11 -19.08 20.73 -23.07
C ILE A 11 -18.10 19.56 -23.13
N ILE A 12 -16.95 19.80 -23.75
CA ILE A 12 -15.74 19.02 -23.50
C ILE A 12 -15.37 19.34 -22.04
N VAL A 13 -16.07 18.71 -21.08
CA VAL A 13 -15.62 18.67 -19.70
C VAL A 13 -14.39 17.80 -19.73
N SER A 14 -13.25 18.49 -19.70
CA SER A 14 -11.97 18.03 -19.22
C SER A 14 -12.11 16.78 -18.34
N TYR A 15 -11.80 15.62 -18.91
CA TYR A 15 -11.37 14.46 -18.14
C TYR A 15 -9.96 14.76 -17.59
N LEU A 16 -9.87 15.79 -16.74
CA LEU A 16 -8.91 15.81 -15.66
C LEU A 16 -9.49 14.85 -14.62
N ILE A 17 -9.24 13.56 -14.82
CA ILE A 17 -9.22 12.64 -13.69
C ILE A 17 -7.98 13.08 -12.91
N SER A 18 -8.13 14.12 -12.09
CA SER A 18 -7.31 14.25 -10.90
C SER A 18 -7.57 12.96 -10.14
N SER A 19 -6.68 11.99 -10.27
CA SER A 19 -6.58 10.87 -9.36
C SER A 19 -6.21 11.48 -8.01
N PHE A 20 -7.23 11.96 -7.30
CA PHE A 20 -7.14 12.26 -5.89
C PHE A 20 -6.77 10.93 -5.25
N VAL A 21 -5.48 10.77 -4.95
CA VAL A 21 -5.03 9.74 -4.02
C VAL A 21 -5.54 10.20 -2.66
N SER A 22 -6.80 9.87 -2.38
CA SER A 22 -7.41 10.19 -1.11
C SER A 22 -6.58 9.55 -0.01
N ALA A 23 -6.14 10.34 0.97
CA ALA A 23 -5.43 9.79 2.11
C ALA A 23 -6.33 8.76 2.80
N GLU A 24 -5.85 7.54 2.98
CA GLU A 24 -6.56 6.49 3.69
C GLU A 24 -6.48 6.78 5.20
N GLN A 25 -7.62 6.68 5.89
CA GLN A 25 -7.72 6.98 7.32
C GLN A 25 -7.88 5.71 8.15
N HIS A 26 -7.06 5.58 9.18
CA HIS A 26 -7.07 4.44 10.10
C HIS A 26 -7.16 4.90 11.55
N ASN A 27 -7.69 4.06 12.42
CA ASN A 27 -7.76 4.32 13.87
C ASN A 27 -7.09 3.18 14.64
N CYS A 28 -6.15 3.52 15.52
CA CYS A 28 -5.50 2.56 16.40
C CYS A 28 -5.11 3.23 17.72
N ALA A 29 -5.39 2.57 18.84
CA ALA A 29 -5.11 3.06 20.20
C ALA A 29 -5.61 4.51 20.49
N GLY A 30 -6.77 4.89 19.93
CA GLY A 30 -7.35 6.23 20.14
C GLY A 30 -6.69 7.35 19.32
N VAL A 31 -5.84 6.99 18.36
CA VAL A 31 -5.13 7.92 17.47
C VAL A 31 -5.57 7.66 16.03
N GLN A 32 -5.70 8.74 15.26
CA GLN A 32 -6.05 8.72 13.85
C GLN A 32 -4.79 8.82 13.00
N PHE A 33 -4.69 7.98 11.97
CA PHE A 33 -3.62 7.98 10.99
C PHE A 33 -4.20 8.38 9.64
N SER A 34 -3.49 9.21 8.88
CA SER A 34 -3.82 9.55 7.50
C SER A 34 -2.60 9.29 6.63
N ILE A 35 -2.76 8.48 5.59
CA ILE A 35 -1.66 8.02 4.74
C ILE A 35 -1.99 8.42 3.30
N GLY A 36 -1.15 9.26 2.69
CA GLY A 36 -1.39 9.75 1.33
C GLY A 36 -0.12 10.30 0.68
N VAL A 37 -0.22 10.79 -0.55
CA VAL A 37 0.87 11.51 -1.21
C VAL A 37 0.92 12.93 -0.67
N ASP A 38 2.11 13.47 -0.41
CA ASP A 38 2.27 14.88 -0.06
C ASP A 38 1.84 15.77 -1.23
N GLU A 39 0.81 16.58 -1.01
CA GLU A 39 0.24 17.49 -2.02
C GLU A 39 0.90 18.87 -2.02
N THR A 40 1.93 19.11 -1.19
CA THR A 40 2.63 20.40 -1.19
C THR A 40 3.33 20.67 -2.54
N PRO A 41 3.12 21.86 -3.15
CA PRO A 41 3.61 22.16 -4.50
C PRO A 41 5.15 22.13 -4.56
N PHE A 42 5.65 21.38 -5.54
CA PHE A 42 6.98 20.78 -5.56
C PHE A 42 8.17 21.75 -5.66
N VAL A 43 9.15 21.58 -4.77
CA VAL A 43 10.58 21.89 -5.00
C VAL A 43 11.44 20.60 -4.90
N THR A 44 10.89 19.50 -4.35
CA THR A 44 11.54 18.20 -4.15
C THR A 44 10.71 17.05 -4.76
N ASP A 45 11.29 15.85 -4.81
CA ASP A 45 10.59 14.63 -5.21
C ASP A 45 9.32 14.41 -4.36
N ARG A 46 8.31 13.73 -4.93
CA ARG A 46 7.09 13.37 -4.21
C ARG A 46 7.44 12.42 -3.07
N ASP A 47 6.80 12.60 -1.93
CA ASP A 47 6.86 11.68 -0.79
C ASP A 47 5.44 11.21 -0.45
N TYR A 48 5.32 10.02 0.13
CA TYR A 48 4.14 9.70 0.93
C TYR A 48 4.26 10.36 2.30
N GLN A 49 3.14 10.87 2.80
CA GLN A 49 2.99 11.40 4.13
C GLN A 49 2.16 10.44 4.98
N ILE A 50 2.70 10.06 6.14
CA ILE A 50 1.95 9.44 7.22
C ILE A 50 1.76 10.50 8.29
N LEU A 51 0.52 10.97 8.46
CA LEU A 51 0.15 11.98 9.45
C LEU A 51 -0.61 11.31 10.60
N VAL A 52 -0.11 11.51 11.82
CA VAL A 52 -0.71 10.98 13.05
C VAL A 52 -1.40 12.12 13.79
N LYS A 53 -2.67 11.95 14.15
CA LYS A 53 -3.49 12.95 14.84
C LYS A 53 -4.17 12.37 16.08
N GLN A 54 -4.24 13.17 17.13
CA GLN A 54 -5.07 12.89 18.30
C GLN A 54 -5.93 14.12 18.57
N ASP A 55 -7.23 13.92 18.74
CA ASP A 55 -8.21 15.01 18.94
C ASP A 55 -8.13 16.10 17.85
N GLY A 56 -7.84 15.68 16.61
CA GLY A 56 -7.68 16.57 15.46
C GLY A 56 -6.34 17.33 15.39
N MET A 57 -5.50 17.24 16.42
CA MET A 57 -4.18 17.87 16.44
C MET A 57 -3.10 16.93 15.87
N PRO A 58 -2.21 17.41 14.99
CA PRO A 58 -1.11 16.61 14.48
C PRO A 58 -0.07 16.36 15.57
N LEU A 59 0.26 15.09 15.80
CA LEU A 59 1.26 14.64 16.77
C LEU A 59 2.59 14.33 16.11
N ALA A 60 2.54 13.66 14.96
CA ALA A 60 3.72 13.24 14.23
C ALA A 60 3.46 13.22 12.73
N ARG A 61 4.53 13.39 11.97
CA ARG A 61 4.55 13.28 10.53
C ARG A 61 5.79 12.49 10.13
N LEU A 62 5.60 11.49 9.28
CA LEU A 62 6.69 10.83 8.59
C LEU A 62 6.54 11.01 7.08
N ASN A 63 7.67 11.29 6.44
CA ASN A 63 7.78 11.26 4.99
C ASN A 63 8.47 9.97 4.56
N ALA A 64 7.95 9.33 3.52
CA ALA A 64 8.53 8.14 2.92
C ALA A 64 8.70 8.37 1.41
N PRO A 65 9.75 7.82 0.78
CA PRO A 65 9.95 7.99 -0.66
C PRO A 65 8.73 7.53 -1.45
N PHE A 66 8.28 8.35 -2.40
CA PHE A 66 7.25 7.93 -3.34
C PHE A 66 7.82 6.88 -4.31
N VAL A 67 7.28 5.67 -4.25
CA VAL A 67 7.66 4.56 -5.15
C VAL A 67 6.65 4.40 -6.30
N GLY A 68 5.38 4.77 -6.06
CA GLY A 68 4.30 4.69 -7.05
C GLY A 68 2.91 4.93 -6.43
N PRO A 69 1.81 4.44 -7.00
CA PRO A 69 0.53 4.47 -6.31
C PRO A 69 0.55 3.61 -5.04
N ILE A 70 -0.12 4.07 -3.98
CA ILE A 70 -0.44 3.20 -2.83
C ILE A 70 -1.49 2.20 -3.31
N LEU A 71 -1.20 0.91 -3.14
CA LEU A 71 -2.15 -0.16 -3.41
C LEU A 71 -3.10 -0.33 -2.21
N GLU A 72 -2.52 -0.45 -1.03
CA GLU A 72 -3.22 -0.66 0.24
C GLU A 72 -2.42 -0.06 1.39
N SER A 73 -3.11 0.34 2.46
CA SER A 73 -2.46 0.67 3.72
C SER A 73 -3.22 0.12 4.91
N TYR A 74 -2.52 -0.12 6.01
CA TYR A 74 -3.10 -0.70 7.22
C TYR A 74 -2.50 -0.04 8.45
N VAL A 75 -3.30 0.10 9.52
CA VAL A 75 -2.78 0.45 10.85
C VAL A 75 -3.40 -0.44 11.90
N MET A 76 -2.57 -1.24 12.59
CA MET A 76 -3.00 -2.13 13.66
C MET A 76 -1.83 -2.56 14.54
N ASP A 77 -2.12 -3.12 15.71
CA ASP A 77 -1.16 -3.80 16.59
C ASP A 77 -0.82 -5.20 16.04
N LEU A 78 0.16 -5.24 15.14
CA LEU A 78 0.69 -6.43 14.46
C LEU A 78 1.59 -7.25 15.38
N SER A 79 2.38 -6.59 16.21
CA SER A 79 3.34 -7.25 17.11
C SER A 79 2.67 -7.83 18.37
N GLY A 80 1.51 -7.32 18.77
CA GLY A 80 0.80 -7.71 19.98
C GLY A 80 1.32 -7.03 21.25
N ASP A 81 2.15 -5.99 21.11
CA ASP A 81 2.73 -5.24 22.22
C ASP A 81 1.86 -4.06 22.69
N GLY A 82 0.73 -3.82 22.01
CA GLY A 82 -0.20 -2.73 22.29
C GLY A 82 0.17 -1.40 21.61
N HIS A 83 1.22 -1.38 20.81
CA HIS A 83 1.58 -0.29 19.91
C HIS A 83 1.04 -0.55 18.50
N CYS A 84 0.96 0.49 17.70
CA CYS A 84 0.39 0.40 16.36
C CYS A 84 1.52 0.34 15.33
N GLU A 85 1.44 -0.60 14.39
CA GLU A 85 2.23 -0.60 13.18
C GLU A 85 1.43 -0.07 12.00
N VAL A 86 2.05 0.80 11.21
CA VAL A 86 1.53 1.33 9.96
C VAL A 86 2.21 0.59 8.81
N VAL A 87 1.42 -0.05 7.95
CA VAL A 87 1.89 -0.73 6.74
C VAL A 87 1.45 0.06 5.54
N VAL A 88 2.39 0.37 4.64
CA VAL A 88 2.13 1.00 3.35
C VAL A 88 2.61 0.06 2.27
N ILE A 89 1.69 -0.34 1.39
CA ILE A 89 1.95 -1.22 0.25
C ILE A 89 1.81 -0.39 -1.01
N SER A 90 2.88 -0.26 -1.79
CA SER A 90 2.91 0.48 -3.04
C SER A 90 3.50 -0.36 -4.16
N ARG A 91 3.44 0.14 -5.40
CA ARG A 91 4.04 -0.53 -6.55
C ARG A 91 4.55 0.50 -7.55
N GLU A 92 5.79 0.34 -8.00
CA GLU A 92 6.32 1.12 -9.11
C GLU A 92 5.65 0.69 -10.42
N ALA A 93 5.37 1.62 -11.33
CA ALA A 93 4.70 1.30 -12.59
C ALA A 93 5.45 0.29 -13.47
N SER A 94 6.78 0.18 -13.29
CA SER A 94 7.68 -0.69 -14.03
C SER A 94 7.95 -2.05 -13.35
N GLU A 95 7.55 -2.21 -12.08
CA GLU A 95 7.88 -3.40 -11.29
C GLU A 95 6.66 -4.29 -11.04
N PHE A 96 6.87 -5.60 -11.12
CA PHE A 96 5.86 -6.61 -10.79
C PHE A 96 5.67 -6.80 -9.28
N GLN A 97 6.68 -6.45 -8.49
CA GLN A 97 6.69 -6.69 -7.06
C GLN A 97 6.19 -5.46 -6.29
N PRO A 98 5.27 -5.64 -5.32
CA PRO A 98 4.92 -4.55 -4.41
C PRO A 98 6.10 -4.22 -3.50
N VAL A 99 6.18 -2.95 -3.09
CA VAL A 99 7.07 -2.48 -2.04
C VAL A 99 6.26 -2.32 -0.77
N VAL A 100 6.78 -2.89 0.33
CA VAL A 100 6.14 -2.84 1.64
C VAL A 100 7.01 -2.04 2.59
N HIS A 101 6.44 -0.98 3.16
CA HIS A 101 7.05 -0.23 4.24
C HIS A 101 6.25 -0.38 5.52
N VAL A 102 6.93 -0.68 6.62
CA VAL A 102 6.31 -0.80 7.94
C VAL A 102 6.91 0.24 8.89
N TYR A 103 6.06 0.84 9.72
CA TYR A 103 6.46 1.84 10.70
C TYR A 103 5.82 1.54 12.06
N ALA A 104 6.60 1.62 13.13
CA ALA A 104 6.09 1.53 14.50
C ALA A 104 5.72 2.91 15.03
N TRP A 105 4.54 3.02 15.64
CA TRP A 105 4.10 4.16 16.42
C TRP A 105 4.27 3.90 17.92
N GLN A 106 5.28 4.54 18.51
CA GLN A 106 5.59 4.38 19.93
C GLN A 106 6.03 5.71 20.53
N ASN A 107 5.58 6.02 21.74
CA ASN A 107 6.01 7.23 22.48
C ASN A 107 5.92 8.53 21.67
N PHE A 108 4.82 8.72 20.95
CA PHE A 108 4.60 9.87 20.08
C PHE A 108 5.59 10.01 18.91
N HIS A 109 6.26 8.92 18.54
CA HIS A 109 7.26 8.88 17.49
C HIS A 109 6.93 7.78 16.47
N LEU A 110 7.06 8.11 15.18
CA LEU A 110 6.93 7.16 14.09
C LEU A 110 8.33 6.75 13.60
N SER A 111 8.63 5.46 13.64
CA SER A 111 9.94 4.93 13.23
C SER A 111 9.79 3.84 12.17
N ARG A 112 10.63 3.87 11.13
CA ARG A 112 10.63 2.82 10.10
C ARG A 112 11.16 1.52 10.67
N LEU A 113 10.37 0.46 10.55
CA LEU A 113 10.80 -0.91 10.83
C LEU A 113 11.44 -1.49 9.56
N SER A 114 12.59 -2.12 9.74
CA SER A 114 13.15 -2.97 8.69
C SER A 114 12.39 -4.30 8.71
N ILE A 115 11.88 -4.71 7.56
CA ILE A 115 11.30 -6.04 7.38
C ILE A 115 12.20 -6.83 6.43
N ALA A 116 12.21 -8.15 6.59
CA ALA A 116 12.89 -9.02 5.63
C ALA A 116 12.35 -8.71 4.23
N PRO A 117 13.24 -8.63 3.21
CA PRO A 117 12.81 -8.35 1.85
C PRO A 117 11.72 -9.36 1.45
N LEU A 118 10.72 -8.87 0.72
CA LEU A 118 9.77 -9.75 0.05
C LEU A 118 10.56 -10.79 -0.72
N ILE A 119 10.16 -12.05 -0.57
CA ILE A 119 10.87 -13.21 -1.10
C ILE A 119 11.27 -12.88 -2.54
N GLN A 120 12.58 -12.88 -2.81
CA GLN A 120 13.05 -12.86 -4.17
C GLN A 120 12.67 -14.22 -4.72
N ILE A 121 11.52 -14.30 -5.39
CA ILE A 121 11.10 -15.51 -6.06
C ILE A 121 12.21 -15.78 -7.08
N GLU A 122 13.00 -16.84 -6.80
CA GLU A 122 14.28 -17.09 -7.46
C GLU A 122 14.13 -17.24 -8.98
N ASN A 123 12.91 -17.54 -9.45
CA ASN A 123 12.51 -17.43 -10.85
C ASN A 123 11.56 -16.25 -11.11
N ARG A 124 12.15 -15.07 -11.32
CA ARG A 124 11.44 -13.88 -11.86
C ARG A 124 10.72 -14.14 -13.18
N ASN A 125 11.11 -15.18 -13.92
CA ASN A 125 10.51 -15.51 -15.22
C ASN A 125 9.18 -16.25 -15.10
N GLU A 126 8.79 -16.69 -13.90
CA GLU A 126 7.62 -17.55 -13.70
C GLU A 126 6.59 -16.95 -12.74
N THR A 127 6.91 -15.89 -12.00
CA THR A 127 5.89 -15.19 -11.18
C THR A 127 5.11 -14.20 -12.03
N ILE A 128 3.80 -14.39 -12.15
CA ILE A 128 2.92 -13.44 -12.86
C ILE A 128 2.54 -12.29 -11.93
N SER A 129 2.22 -12.61 -10.68
CA SER A 129 1.70 -11.63 -9.73
C SER A 129 2.15 -11.92 -8.31
N LEU A 130 2.41 -10.84 -7.56
CA LEU A 130 2.66 -10.88 -6.13
C LEU A 130 1.71 -9.88 -5.47
N MET A 131 0.82 -10.40 -4.63
CA MET A 131 -0.09 -9.61 -3.82
C MET A 131 0.36 -9.67 -2.37
N VAL A 132 0.29 -8.54 -1.67
CA VAL A 132 0.58 -8.48 -0.24
C VAL A 132 -0.60 -7.81 0.45
N THR A 133 -1.05 -8.40 1.55
CA THR A 133 -2.14 -7.91 2.38
C THR A 133 -1.81 -8.12 3.86
N VAL A 134 -2.61 -7.54 4.76
CA VAL A 134 -2.53 -7.78 6.19
C VAL A 134 -3.76 -8.57 6.63
N SER A 135 -3.56 -9.70 7.30
CA SER A 135 -4.64 -10.46 7.94
C SER A 135 -4.14 -11.16 9.19
N GLU A 136 -5.02 -11.30 10.19
CA GLU A 136 -4.72 -11.94 11.48
C GLU A 136 -3.40 -11.44 12.13
N LYS A 137 -3.15 -10.13 12.07
CA LYS A 137 -1.93 -9.48 12.58
C LYS A 137 -0.62 -9.91 11.89
N LYS A 138 -0.69 -10.41 10.65
CA LYS A 138 0.47 -10.84 9.86
C LYS A 138 0.46 -10.22 8.48
N LEU A 139 1.64 -10.05 7.87
CA LEU A 139 1.69 -9.80 6.43
C LEU A 139 1.54 -11.13 5.72
N ILE A 140 0.68 -11.17 4.72
CA ILE A 140 0.47 -12.33 3.86
C ILE A 140 0.89 -11.90 2.46
N ALA A 141 1.82 -12.65 1.87
CA ALA A 141 2.18 -12.51 0.48
C ALA A 141 1.67 -13.75 -0.27
N VAL A 142 0.96 -13.54 -1.38
CA VAL A 142 0.51 -14.60 -2.27
C VAL A 142 1.20 -14.40 -3.60
N ALA A 143 2.01 -15.38 -3.98
CA ALA A 143 2.70 -15.44 -5.25
C ALA A 143 1.93 -16.37 -6.19
N GLU A 144 1.63 -15.87 -7.38
CA GLU A 144 1.05 -16.66 -8.47
C GLU A 144 2.15 -16.94 -9.48
N SER A 145 2.39 -18.24 -9.76
CA SER A 145 3.43 -18.65 -10.70
C SER A 145 2.91 -19.51 -11.85
N LEU A 146 3.53 -19.30 -13.01
CA LEU A 146 3.49 -20.14 -14.21
C LEU A 146 4.52 -21.26 -14.05
N TYR A 147 4.06 -22.47 -13.76
CA TYR A 147 4.77 -23.69 -14.15
C TYR A 147 3.73 -24.61 -14.77
N SER A 148 3.84 -25.14 -15.99
CA SER A 148 5.01 -25.41 -16.82
C SER A 148 4.64 -25.48 -18.32
N LEU A 149 5.61 -25.80 -19.19
CA LEU A 149 5.46 -26.16 -20.62
C LEU A 149 4.57 -27.40 -20.88
N ASP A 150 3.91 -27.94 -19.85
CA ASP A 150 2.94 -29.01 -19.93
C ASP A 150 1.55 -28.41 -19.71
N GLU A 151 0.70 -28.43 -20.75
CA GLU A 151 -0.65 -27.81 -20.79
C GLU A 151 -1.62 -28.35 -19.71
N THR A 152 -1.17 -29.25 -18.84
CA THR A 152 -1.93 -29.88 -17.76
C THR A 152 -1.58 -29.38 -16.35
N ALA A 153 -0.52 -28.58 -16.18
CA ALA A 153 -0.18 -27.99 -14.89
C ALA A 153 -0.97 -26.69 -14.67
N GLY A 154 -1.93 -26.71 -13.75
CA GLY A 154 -2.72 -25.53 -13.40
C GLY A 154 -1.89 -24.46 -12.67
N ASP A 155 -2.43 -23.24 -12.61
CA ASP A 155 -1.84 -22.12 -11.87
C ASP A 155 -1.47 -22.54 -10.45
N SER A 156 -0.23 -22.28 -10.03
CA SER A 156 0.23 -22.57 -8.67
C SER A 156 0.22 -21.30 -7.83
N LEU A 157 -0.44 -21.37 -6.68
CA LEU A 157 -0.51 -20.30 -5.70
C LEU A 157 0.34 -20.68 -4.49
N GLU A 158 1.40 -19.91 -4.25
CA GLU A 158 2.24 -20.03 -3.06
C GLU A 158 1.88 -18.94 -2.06
N ARG A 159 1.66 -19.31 -0.81
CA ARG A 159 1.31 -18.37 0.26
C ARG A 159 2.42 -18.30 1.30
N PHE A 160 2.86 -17.09 1.57
CA PHE A 160 3.89 -16.79 2.55
C PHE A 160 3.35 -15.86 3.63
N VAL A 161 3.80 -16.09 4.85
CA VAL A 161 3.37 -15.34 6.03
C VAL A 161 4.57 -14.73 6.72
N TYR A 162 4.59 -13.41 6.86
CA TYR A 162 5.57 -12.70 7.67
C TYR A 162 5.12 -12.66 9.12
N SER A 163 6.00 -13.10 10.01
CA SER A 163 5.79 -13.01 11.45
C SER A 163 6.65 -11.88 12.01
N PHE A 164 6.00 -10.85 12.57
CA PHE A 164 6.70 -9.74 13.24
C PHE A 164 7.52 -10.19 14.44
N SER A 165 7.12 -11.27 15.13
CA SER A 165 7.88 -11.82 16.25
C SER A 165 9.11 -12.65 15.83
N LYS A 166 9.16 -13.14 14.60
CA LYS A 166 10.30 -13.92 14.07
C LYS A 166 11.09 -13.18 12.99
N GLU A 167 10.62 -11.99 12.60
CA GLU A 167 11.18 -11.11 11.57
C GLU A 167 11.52 -11.83 10.26
N ARG A 168 10.68 -12.79 9.85
CA ARG A 168 10.91 -13.60 8.65
C ARG A 168 9.62 -14.05 8.01
N TRP A 169 9.70 -14.32 6.71
CA TRP A 169 8.68 -15.00 5.92
C TRP A 169 8.77 -16.52 6.13
N VAL A 170 7.62 -17.19 6.20
CA VAL A 170 7.49 -18.64 6.28
C VAL A 170 6.43 -19.06 5.26
N SER A 171 6.67 -20.12 4.48
CA SER A 171 5.60 -20.75 3.69
C SER A 171 4.52 -21.25 4.63
N ASP A 172 3.27 -20.95 4.32
CA ASP A 172 2.16 -21.66 4.96
C ASP A 172 1.99 -23.06 4.38
#